data_AF-A0A383C3I7-F1
#
_entry.id   AF-A0A383C3I7-F1
#
_cell.length_a   1.000
_cell.length_b   1.000
_cell.length_c   1.000
_cell.angle_alpha   90.00
_cell.angle_beta   90.00
_cell.angle_gamma   90.00
#
_symmetry.space_group_name_H-M   'P 1'
#
loop_
_entity.id
_entity.type
_entity.pdbx_description
1 polymer ?
#
loop_
_entity_poly.entity_id
_entity_poly.type
_entity_poly.pdbx_seq_one_letter_code
_entity_poly.pdbx_strand_id
1 'polypeptide(L)'
;MLAIGLERDRQSDGRFVYAVRSTGIYCRPSCPSRKPRREQVSFSPNADAAQEQGYRPCKRCRPEETSGEDTDTRLVRLAHAYLASGHPEPVGLEQMSTQVDVTPARLRKAFKN
;
A
#
# COMPACT_ATOMS: atom_id res chain seq x y z
N MET A 1 -16.18 4.92 -22.72
CA MET A 1 -15.34 5.82 -21.91
C MET A 1 -15.30 5.26 -20.49
N LEU A 2 -14.29 4.46 -20.15
CA LEU A 2 -14.13 3.96 -18.79
C LEU A 2 -13.63 5.11 -17.91
N ALA A 3 -14.52 5.67 -17.11
CA ALA A 3 -14.15 6.50 -15.98
C ALA A 3 -13.41 5.60 -14.98
N ILE A 4 -12.10 5.43 -15.17
CA ILE A 4 -11.23 4.88 -14.12
C ILE A 4 -11.18 5.98 -13.06
N GLY A 5 -12.18 5.97 -12.18
CA GLY A 5 -12.18 6.79 -11.00
C GLY A 5 -10.89 6.49 -10.24
N LEU A 6 -10.19 7.50 -9.75
CA LEU A 6 -9.29 7.34 -8.61
C LEU A 6 -10.09 6.98 -7.34
N GLU A 7 -11.23 6.31 -7.47
CA GLU A 7 -11.85 5.55 -6.40
C GLU A 7 -10.81 4.51 -5.98
N ARG A 8 -10.63 4.36 -4.66
CA ARG A 8 -9.59 3.50 -4.10
C ARG A 8 -10.01 2.04 -4.29
N ASP A 9 -10.08 1.63 -5.54
CA ASP A 9 -10.52 0.31 -5.95
C ASP A 9 -9.31 -0.62 -5.93
N ARG A 10 -9.34 -1.57 -4.99
CA ARG A 10 -8.32 -2.60 -4.87
C ARG A 10 -8.40 -3.63 -6.00
N GLN A 11 -9.53 -3.77 -6.70
CA GLN A 11 -9.64 -4.73 -7.80
C GLN A 11 -8.83 -4.33 -9.04
N SER A 12 -8.53 -3.04 -9.14
CA SER A 12 -7.69 -2.47 -10.19
C SER A 12 -6.19 -2.52 -9.85
N ASP A 13 -5.82 -2.91 -8.63
CA ASP A 13 -4.42 -3.11 -8.24
C ASP A 13 -3.78 -4.17 -9.14
N GLY A 14 -2.59 -3.89 -9.66
CA GLY A 14 -1.89 -4.78 -10.61
C GLY A 14 -2.39 -4.73 -12.06
N ARG A 15 -3.51 -4.07 -12.37
CA ARG A 15 -3.98 -3.90 -13.76
C ARG A 15 -3.33 -2.71 -14.47
N PHE A 16 -3.07 -1.65 -13.72
CA PHE A 16 -2.38 -0.45 -14.18
C PHE A 16 -1.82 0.31 -12.98
N VAL A 17 -0.90 1.24 -13.27
CA VAL A 17 -0.46 2.27 -12.34
C VAL A 17 -0.81 3.64 -12.90
N TYR A 18 -0.96 4.62 -12.01
CA TYR A 18 -1.14 6.01 -12.42
C TYR A 18 0.05 6.86 -11.98
N ALA A 19 0.54 7.69 -12.87
CA ALA A 19 1.66 8.59 -12.67
C ALA A 19 1.17 10.04 -12.55
N VAL A 20 1.73 10.80 -11.62
CA VAL A 20 1.35 12.18 -11.35
C VAL A 20 2.47 13.12 -11.82
N ARG A 21 2.18 13.91 -12.86
CA ARG A 21 3.15 14.82 -13.49
C ARG A 21 3.76 15.82 -12.52
N SER A 22 2.96 16.38 -11.61
CA SER A 22 3.42 17.42 -10.67
C SER A 22 4.41 16.91 -9.61
N THR A 23 4.34 15.64 -9.23
CA THR A 23 5.22 15.05 -8.21
C THR A 23 6.29 14.13 -8.80
N GLY A 24 6.14 13.70 -10.05
CA GLY A 24 6.99 12.68 -10.65
C GLY A 24 6.86 11.32 -9.95
N ILE A 25 5.70 11.03 -9.36
CA ILE A 25 5.45 9.80 -8.60
C ILE A 25 4.37 8.98 -9.30
N TYR A 26 4.58 7.67 -9.42
CA TYR A 26 3.53 6.72 -9.81
C TYR A 26 3.03 5.90 -8.62
N CYS A 27 1.74 5.56 -8.66
CA CYS A 27 1.00 4.92 -7.59
C CYS A 27 0.08 3.82 -8.14
N ARG A 28 -0.32 2.90 -7.26
CA ARG A 28 -1.43 1.98 -7.53
C ARG A 28 -2.79 2.67 -7.35
N PRO A 29 -3.87 2.23 -8.01
CA PRO A 29 -5.21 2.83 -7.88
C PRO A 29 -5.76 2.82 -6.44
N SER A 30 -5.35 1.84 -5.63
CA SER A 30 -5.72 1.71 -4.21
C SER A 30 -5.01 2.70 -3.27
N CYS A 31 -4.08 3.53 -3.78
CA CYS A 31 -3.17 4.31 -2.96
C CYS A 31 -3.89 5.21 -1.93
N PRO A 32 -3.49 5.18 -0.65
CA PRO A 32 -4.09 6.00 0.40
C PRO A 32 -3.65 7.47 0.35
N SER A 33 -2.76 7.84 -0.57
CA SER A 33 -2.36 9.24 -0.77
C SER A 33 -3.51 10.12 -1.24
N ARG A 34 -3.32 11.45 -1.14
CA ARG A 34 -4.30 12.42 -1.63
C ARG A 34 -4.50 12.23 -3.14
N LYS A 35 -5.75 12.22 -3.59
CA LYS A 35 -6.06 12.06 -5.02
C LYS A 35 -5.52 13.27 -5.80
N PRO A 36 -4.66 13.07 -6.82
CA PRO A 36 -4.23 14.13 -7.73
C PRO A 36 -5.38 14.67 -8.57
N ARG A 37 -5.18 15.84 -9.18
CA ARG A 37 -6.08 16.38 -10.21
C ARG A 37 -5.97 15.52 -11.47
N ARG A 38 -7.10 15.21 -12.11
CA ARG A 38 -7.16 14.34 -13.30
C ARG A 38 -6.26 14.83 -14.44
N GLU A 39 -6.12 16.14 -14.62
CA GLU A 39 -5.23 16.76 -15.61
C GLU A 39 -3.74 16.38 -15.45
N GLN A 40 -3.31 16.11 -14.21
CA GLN A 40 -1.93 15.77 -13.87
C GLN A 40 -1.66 14.27 -13.90
N VAL A 41 -2.67 13.44 -14.19
CA VAL A 41 -2.57 11.98 -14.14
C VAL A 41 -2.35 11.40 -15.54
N SER A 42 -1.41 10.46 -15.63
CA SER A 42 -1.23 9.57 -16.79
C SER A 42 -1.34 8.13 -16.31
N PHE A 43 -1.85 7.23 -17.15
CA PHE A 43 -1.96 5.81 -16.81
C PHE A 43 -0.88 5.01 -17.55
N SER A 44 -0.35 3.97 -16.92
CA SER A 44 0.65 3.08 -17.50
C SER A 44 0.30 1.64 -17.15
N PRO A 45 0.59 0.67 -18.04
CA PRO A 45 0.13 -0.72 -17.88
C PRO A 45 0.75 -1.40 -16.65
N ASN A 46 1.98 -1.05 -16.28
CA ASN A 46 2.69 -1.61 -15.14
C ASN A 46 3.70 -0.60 -14.57
N ALA A 47 4.30 -0.97 -13.43
CA ALA A 47 5.30 -0.16 -12.73
C ALA A 47 6.55 0.12 -13.60
N ASP A 48 6.98 -0.87 -14.37
CA ASP A 48 8.14 -0.79 -15.26
C ASP A 48 7.97 0.30 -16.33
N ALA A 49 6.85 0.27 -17.07
CA ALA A 49 6.53 1.29 -18.06
C ALA A 49 6.47 2.71 -17.45
N ALA A 50 6.02 2.85 -16.20
CA ALA A 50 6.04 4.14 -15.51
C ALA A 50 7.46 4.59 -15.14
N GLN A 51 8.35 3.66 -14.78
CA GLN A 51 9.75 3.95 -14.50
C GLN A 51 10.52 4.33 -15.77
N GLU A 52 10.28 3.66 -16.89
CA GLU A 52 10.86 4.02 -18.19
C GLU A 52 10.50 5.45 -18.62
N GLN A 53 9.30 5.93 -18.23
CA GLN A 53 8.87 7.31 -18.43
C GLN A 53 9.48 8.31 -17.42
N GLY A 54 10.35 7.85 -16.50
CA GLY A 54 11.04 8.69 -15.52
C GLY A 54 10.29 8.94 -14.21
N TYR A 55 9.18 8.23 -13.94
CA TYR A 55 8.46 8.37 -12.68
C TYR A 55 9.07 7.49 -11.58
N ARG A 56 9.01 7.98 -10.33
CA ARG A 56 9.49 7.23 -9.15
C ARG A 56 8.34 6.52 -8.44
N PRO A 57 8.59 5.36 -7.80
CA PRO A 57 7.56 4.64 -7.07
C PRO A 57 7.11 5.41 -5.84
N CYS A 58 5.81 5.36 -5.56
CA CYS A 58 5.25 5.89 -4.33
C CYS A 58 5.67 5.04 -3.13
N LYS A 59 6.35 5.65 -2.16
CA LYS A 59 6.77 4.97 -0.91
C LYS A 59 5.61 4.50 -0.01
N ARG A 60 4.38 4.95 -0.29
CA ARG A 60 3.19 4.67 0.53
C ARG A 60 2.40 3.46 0.04
N CYS A 61 2.15 3.36 -1.26
CA CYS A 61 1.52 2.17 -1.86
C CYS A 61 2.52 1.18 -2.44
N ARG A 62 3.81 1.55 -2.54
CA ARG A 62 4.93 0.74 -3.00
C ARG A 62 4.57 -0.11 -4.22
N PRO A 63 4.27 0.55 -5.36
CA PRO A 63 3.76 -0.11 -6.56
C PRO A 63 4.70 -1.18 -7.14
N GLU A 64 5.97 -1.18 -6.76
CA GLU A 64 6.98 -2.18 -7.09
C GLU A 64 6.85 -3.51 -6.29
N GLU A 65 6.22 -3.50 -5.11
CA GLU A 65 6.05 -4.71 -4.31
C GLU A 65 4.97 -5.61 -4.93
N THR A 66 5.35 -6.84 -5.29
CA THR A 66 4.52 -7.81 -6.04
C THR A 66 3.21 -8.17 -5.35
N SER A 67 3.14 -8.08 -4.02
CA SER A 67 2.05 -8.70 -3.26
C SER A 67 0.71 -7.99 -3.39
N GLY A 68 0.61 -6.77 -3.97
CA GLY A 68 -0.67 -6.04 -4.06
C GLY A 68 -1.24 -5.61 -2.68
N GLU A 69 -0.72 -6.19 -1.60
CA GLU A 69 -1.15 -6.06 -0.22
C GLU A 69 -0.80 -4.66 0.29
N ASP A 70 -1.79 -3.98 0.86
CA ASP A 70 -1.55 -2.74 1.58
C ASP A 70 -0.73 -3.02 2.85
N THR A 71 0.15 -2.09 3.23
CA THR A 71 1.06 -2.26 4.38
C THR A 71 0.31 -2.60 5.66
N ASP A 72 -0.89 -2.07 5.84
CA ASP A 72 -1.73 -2.31 7.00
C ASP A 72 -2.23 -3.75 7.07
N THR A 73 -2.77 -4.25 5.96
CA THR A 73 -3.18 -5.64 5.80
C THR A 73 -2.00 -6.58 6.05
N ARG A 74 -0.81 -6.23 5.56
CA ARG A 74 0.41 -7.00 5.82
C ARG A 74 0.73 -7.08 7.31
N LEU A 75 0.69 -5.95 8.03
CA LEU A 75 0.98 -5.90 9.46
C LEU A 75 -0.03 -6.71 10.27
N VAL A 76 -1.32 -6.61 9.95
CA VAL A 76 -2.37 -7.41 10.59
C VAL A 76 -2.15 -8.90 10.33
N ARG A 77 -1.84 -9.29 9.09
CA ARG A 77 -1.56 -10.71 8.75
C ARG A 77 -0.36 -11.26 9.52
N LEU A 78 0.73 -10.51 9.63
CA LEU A 78 1.91 -10.92 10.41
C LEU A 78 1.60 -11.03 11.90
N ALA A 79 0.84 -10.08 12.46
CA ALA A 79 0.38 -10.12 13.84
C ALA A 79 -0.52 -11.33 14.13
N HIS A 80 -1.45 -11.66 13.23
CA HIS A 80 -2.27 -12.87 13.33
C HIS A 80 -1.44 -14.15 13.28
N ALA A 81 -0.45 -14.23 12.38
CA ALA A 81 0.46 -15.37 12.30
C ALA A 81 1.26 -15.55 13.59
N TYR A 82 1.71 -14.44 14.21
CA TYR A 82 2.39 -14.46 15.50
C TYR A 82 1.46 -14.90 16.65
N LEU A 83 0.19 -14.50 16.66
CA LEU A 83 -0.75 -15.00 17.68
C LEU A 83 -1.04 -16.50 17.51
N ALA A 84 -1.08 -16.97 16.26
CA ALA A 84 -1.38 -18.37 15.93
C ALA A 84 -0.22 -19.33 16.23
N SER A 85 1.01 -18.86 16.42
CA SER A 85 2.16 -19.73 16.75
C SER A 85 2.11 -20.30 18.17
N GLY A 86 1.14 -19.88 18.99
CA GLY A 86 0.86 -20.44 20.31
C GLY A 86 1.71 -19.78 21.39
N HIS A 87 1.12 -18.82 22.10
CA HIS A 87 1.73 -18.19 23.27
C HIS A 87 0.93 -18.56 24.53
N PRO A 88 1.58 -19.06 25.60
CA PRO A 88 0.89 -19.45 26.84
C PRO A 88 0.36 -18.24 27.61
N GLU A 89 0.96 -17.07 27.42
CA GLU A 89 0.61 -15.81 28.07
C GLU A 89 -0.04 -14.84 27.07
N PRO A 90 -0.91 -13.93 27.52
CA PRO A 90 -1.48 -12.89 26.67
C PRO A 90 -0.36 -12.01 26.09
N VAL A 91 -0.28 -11.97 24.76
CA VAL A 91 0.70 -11.16 24.02
C VAL A 91 0.31 -9.69 24.07
N GLY A 92 1.16 -8.86 24.66
CA GLY A 92 1.00 -7.40 24.65
C GLY A 92 1.32 -6.76 23.31
N LEU A 93 0.74 -5.57 23.07
CA LEU A 93 0.99 -4.76 21.85
C LEU A 93 2.48 -4.45 21.64
N GLU A 94 3.23 -4.22 22.71
CA GLU A 94 4.68 -3.96 22.63
C GLU A 94 5.45 -5.17 22.08
N GLN A 95 5.24 -6.35 22.67
CA GLN A 95 5.89 -7.60 22.25
C GLN A 95 5.58 -7.91 20.77
N MET A 96 4.31 -7.77 20.39
CA MET A 96 3.88 -7.99 19.01
C MET A 96 4.51 -6.98 18.04
N SER A 97 4.60 -5.71 18.44
CA SER A 97 5.17 -4.65 17.61
C SER A 97 6.67 -4.85 17.33
N THR A 98 7.42 -5.34 18.31
CA THR A 98 8.83 -5.72 18.13
C THR A 98 8.98 -6.85 17.12
N GLN A 99 8.10 -7.85 17.15
CA GLN A 99 8.17 -9.00 16.25
C GLN A 99 7.87 -8.65 14.79
N VAL A 100 7.03 -7.64 14.56
CA VAL A 100 6.69 -7.16 13.21
C VAL A 100 7.47 -5.91 12.79
N ASP A 101 8.52 -5.55 13.54
CA ASP A 101 9.43 -4.41 13.29
C ASP A 101 8.70 -3.07 13.07
N VAL A 102 7.71 -2.77 13.91
CA VAL A 102 7.00 -1.47 13.89
C VAL A 102 6.74 -0.95 15.30
N THR A 103 6.41 0.33 15.41
CA THR A 103 6.01 0.90 16.70
C THR A 103 4.61 0.41 17.12
N PRO A 104 4.32 0.32 18.44
CA PRO A 104 3.01 -0.12 18.92
C PRO A 104 1.88 0.80 18.44
N ALA A 105 2.14 2.10 18.27
CA ALA A 105 1.17 3.04 17.68
C ALA A 105 0.85 2.72 16.22
N ARG A 106 1.86 2.35 15.40
CA ARG A 106 1.68 1.97 14.00
C ARG A 106 0.90 0.66 13.87
N LEU A 107 1.19 -0.31 14.73
CA LEU A 107 0.48 -1.60 14.78
C LEU A 107 -0.97 -1.43 15.23
N ARG A 108 -1.21 -0.65 16.30
CA ARG A 108 -2.58 -0.36 16.76
C ARG A 108 -3.42 0.37 15.71
N LYS A 109 -2.81 1.28 14.95
CA LYS A 109 -3.48 1.93 13.82
C LYS A 109 -3.83 0.93 12.72
N ALA A 110 -3.04 -0.13 12.56
CA ALA A 110 -3.29 -1.14 11.55
C ALA A 110 -4.49 -2.02 11.82
N PHE A 111 -4.74 -2.32 13.08
CA PHE A 111 -5.96 -3.03 13.49
C PHE A 111 -7.24 -2.18 13.39
N LYS A 112 -7.13 -0.87 13.10
CA LYS A 112 -8.28 0.05 13.06
C LYS A 112 -8.75 0.43 11.67
N ASN A 113 -7.93 0.25 10.62
CA ASN A 113 -8.35 0.55 9.24
C ASN A 113 -8.97 -0.68 8.57
#